data_AF-A0A1W6S4V0-F1
#
_entry.id   AF-A0A1W6S4V0-F1
#
_cell.length_a   1.000
_cell.length_b   1.000
_cell.length_c   1.000
_cell.angle_alpha   90.00
_cell.angle_beta   90.00
_cell.angle_gamma   90.00
#
_symmetry.space_group_name_H-M   'P 1'
#
loop_
_entity.id
_entity.type
_entity.pdbx_description
1 polymer ?
#
loop_
_entity_poly.entity_id
_entity_poly.type
_entity_poly.pdbx_seq_one_letter_code
_entity_poly.pdbx_strand_id
1 'polypeptide(L)'
;ERGIIHIGAEVEAGDILVGRVTPKGETELTPEERLLRAIFGEKSREVRDTSLKVPHGESGTVIGVRIFDRDNDDELPPGVNQLVRVYVAHKRKITDGDKLAGRHGNKGVISKILPIEDMPFMEDGTPVDIVLNPLGVPGRMNVGQVLEIHLGWAAKQGWKIDGNPDWVKNLPELPRESGPTTVATPVFDGASEDEITGLLDSTNVTRDGNRLIGASGKARMFDGRSGQPFPEPISVGYMYIL
;
A
#
# COMPACT_ATOMS: atom_id res chain seq x y z
N GLU A 1 20.58 29.01 -10.77
CA GLU A 1 21.15 29.78 -11.91
C GLU A 1 20.48 29.51 -13.26
N ARG A 2 20.25 28.25 -13.69
CA ARG A 2 19.61 27.93 -15.00
C ARG A 2 18.08 27.91 -15.00
N GLY A 3 17.42 28.31 -13.92
CA GLY A 3 15.95 28.22 -13.78
C GLY A 3 15.39 26.80 -13.62
N ILE A 4 16.24 25.80 -13.36
CA ILE A 4 15.81 24.40 -13.14
C ILE A 4 15.84 24.11 -11.64
N ILE A 5 14.82 23.38 -11.16
CA ILE A 5 14.71 22.94 -9.76
C ILE A 5 15.89 22.05 -9.34
N HIS A 6 16.29 22.15 -8.07
CA HIS A 6 17.41 21.36 -7.53
C HIS A 6 16.95 19.96 -7.11
N ILE A 7 17.85 18.98 -7.23
CA ILE A 7 17.63 17.64 -6.69
C ILE A 7 17.54 17.72 -5.16
N GLY A 8 16.58 17.01 -4.57
CA GLY A 8 16.27 17.04 -3.15
C GLY A 8 15.24 18.10 -2.75
N ALA A 9 14.83 18.98 -3.66
CA ALA A 9 13.75 19.93 -3.38
C ALA A 9 12.41 19.20 -3.24
N GLU A 10 11.67 19.54 -2.19
CA GLU A 10 10.25 19.20 -2.07
C GLU A 10 9.43 20.19 -2.90
N VAL A 11 8.48 19.66 -3.67
CA VAL A 11 7.65 20.45 -4.58
C VAL A 11 6.18 20.11 -4.39
N GLU A 12 5.34 21.13 -4.48
CA GLU A 12 3.88 21.05 -4.42
C GLU A 12 3.24 21.49 -5.73
N ALA A 13 1.93 21.27 -5.85
CA ALA A 13 1.16 21.65 -7.03
C ALA A 13 1.30 23.16 -7.32
N GLY A 14 1.71 23.50 -8.54
CA GLY A 14 1.92 24.88 -8.97
C GLY A 14 3.37 25.38 -8.89
N ASP A 15 4.26 24.66 -8.20
CA ASP A 15 5.68 25.01 -8.14
C ASP A 15 6.36 24.90 -9.51
N ILE A 16 7.36 25.75 -9.75
CA ILE A 16 8.10 25.79 -11.02
C ILE A 16 9.22 24.74 -10.98
N LEU A 17 9.15 23.77 -11.89
CA LEU A 17 10.18 22.76 -12.10
C LEU A 17 11.26 23.26 -13.07
N VAL A 18 10.84 23.89 -14.16
CA VAL A 18 11.73 24.44 -15.19
C VAL A 18 11.20 25.80 -15.64
N GLY A 19 11.95 26.85 -15.31
CA GLY A 19 11.74 28.20 -15.80
C GLY A 19 11.93 28.28 -17.31
N ARG A 20 10.87 28.57 -18.06
CA ARG A 20 10.91 28.69 -19.51
C ARG A 20 10.12 29.92 -19.96
N VAL A 21 10.79 30.84 -20.62
CA VAL A 21 10.16 32.00 -21.27
C VAL A 21 10.08 31.80 -22.78
N THR A 22 8.98 32.22 -23.39
CA THR A 22 8.81 32.20 -24.85
C THR A 22 8.56 33.63 -25.32
N PRO A 23 9.22 34.11 -26.40
CA PRO A 23 8.97 35.45 -26.93
C PRO A 23 7.50 35.61 -27.31
N LYS A 24 6.90 36.73 -26.95
CA LYS A 24 5.54 37.10 -27.32
C LYS A 24 5.65 38.03 -28.54
N GLY A 25 4.88 37.77 -29.59
CA GLY A 25 4.75 38.73 -30.70
C GLY A 25 4.16 40.06 -30.21
N GLU A 26 4.39 41.14 -30.96
CA GLU A 26 3.77 42.44 -30.68
C GLU A 26 2.25 42.33 -30.82
N THR A 27 1.56 42.29 -29.67
CA THR A 27 0.10 42.38 -29.58
C THR A 27 -0.27 43.74 -29.03
N GLU A 28 -1.26 44.41 -29.62
CA GLU A 28 -1.84 45.63 -29.05
C GLU A 28 -2.35 45.35 -27.63
N LEU A 29 -1.92 46.17 -26.67
CA LEU A 29 -2.32 46.06 -25.27
C LEU A 29 -3.72 46.66 -25.08
N THR A 30 -4.51 46.09 -24.18
CA THR A 30 -5.80 46.70 -23.84
C THR A 30 -5.59 48.05 -23.15
N PRO A 31 -6.56 48.98 -23.23
CA PRO A 31 -6.47 50.26 -22.52
C PRO A 31 -6.22 50.11 -21.01
N GLU A 32 -6.76 49.08 -20.37
CA GLU A 32 -6.59 48.78 -18.95
C GLU A 32 -5.14 48.35 -18.64
N GLU A 33 -4.56 47.46 -19.45
CA GLU A 33 -3.15 47.05 -19.30
C GLU A 33 -2.20 48.22 -19.54
N ARG A 34 -2.52 49.11 -20.50
CA ARG A 34 -1.75 50.35 -20.74
C ARG A 34 -1.82 51.29 -19.55
N LEU A 35 -2.99 51.48 -18.96
CA LEU A 35 -3.17 52.32 -17.77
C LEU A 35 -2.41 51.75 -16.57
N LEU A 36 -2.53 50.44 -16.31
CA LEU A 36 -1.80 49.76 -15.24
C LEU A 36 -0.28 49.94 -15.39
N ARG A 37 0.25 49.74 -16.60
CA ARG A 37 1.69 49.96 -16.87
C ARG A 37 2.11 51.41 -16.67
N ALA A 38 1.27 52.37 -17.05
CA ALA A 38 1.55 53.79 -16.85
C ALA A 38 1.59 54.18 -15.36
N ILE A 39 0.70 53.60 -14.53
CA ILE A 39 0.64 53.83 -13.08
C ILE A 39 1.83 53.18 -12.36
N PHE A 40 2.15 51.93 -12.69
CA PHE A 40 3.19 51.15 -12.01
C PHE A 40 4.59 51.30 -12.61
N GLY A 41 4.74 52.03 -13.74
CA GLY A 41 6.02 52.20 -14.42
C GLY A 41 6.60 50.89 -14.99
N GLU A 42 5.79 49.85 -15.12
CA GLU A 42 6.24 48.55 -15.62
C GLU A 42 6.47 48.62 -17.13
N LYS A 43 7.72 48.36 -17.55
CA LYS A 43 8.07 48.20 -18.97
C LYS A 43 7.33 46.99 -19.56
N SER A 44 7.05 47.05 -20.86
CA SER A 44 6.47 45.90 -21.58
C SER A 44 7.36 44.67 -21.44
N ARG A 45 6.80 43.58 -20.91
CA ARG A 45 7.45 42.27 -20.95
C ARG A 45 7.28 41.70 -22.36
N GLU A 46 8.37 41.62 -23.11
CA GLU A 46 8.43 41.05 -24.47
C GLU A 46 8.34 39.51 -24.47
N VAL A 47 8.38 38.89 -23.29
CA VAL A 47 8.37 37.44 -23.11
C VAL A 47 7.18 37.00 -22.25
N ARG A 48 6.62 35.86 -22.60
CA ARG A 48 5.58 35.16 -21.83
C ARG A 48 6.22 34.03 -21.02
N ASP A 49 5.80 33.89 -19.77
CA ASP A 49 6.14 32.73 -18.95
C ASP A 49 5.39 31.48 -19.45
N THR A 50 6.16 30.46 -19.80
CA THR A 50 5.74 29.14 -20.28
C THR A 50 6.44 28.03 -19.50
N SER A 51 6.75 28.30 -18.23
CA SER A 51 7.49 27.39 -17.35
C SER A 51 6.76 26.08 -17.11
N LEU A 52 7.53 25.00 -16.96
CA LEU A 52 7.01 23.72 -16.51
C LEU A 52 6.70 23.82 -15.02
N LYS A 53 5.44 23.60 -14.66
CA LYS A 53 4.97 23.58 -13.28
C LYS A 53 4.52 22.18 -12.88
N VAL A 54 4.54 21.91 -11.58
CA VAL A 54 3.98 20.67 -11.03
C VAL A 54 2.47 20.62 -11.31
N PRO A 55 1.95 19.53 -11.89
CA PRO A 55 0.51 19.35 -12.09
C PRO A 55 -0.30 19.37 -10.79
N HIS A 56 -1.61 19.53 -10.92
CA HIS A 56 -2.50 19.53 -9.77
C HIS A 56 -2.58 18.12 -9.17
N GLY A 57 -2.53 18.01 -7.85
CA GLY A 57 -2.61 16.73 -7.13
C GLY A 57 -1.32 15.91 -7.13
N GLU A 58 -0.25 16.41 -7.75
CA GLU A 58 1.08 15.83 -7.63
C GLU A 58 1.93 16.64 -6.64
N SER A 59 2.72 15.92 -5.87
CA SER A 59 3.69 16.47 -4.93
C SER A 59 4.79 15.43 -4.73
N GLY A 60 5.94 15.86 -4.22
CA GLY A 60 7.01 14.93 -3.89
C GLY A 60 8.38 15.58 -3.89
N THR A 61 9.41 14.74 -3.89
CA THR A 61 10.79 15.18 -3.88
C THR A 61 11.40 14.98 -5.27
N VAL A 62 12.12 15.99 -5.75
CA VAL A 62 12.90 15.88 -6.99
C VAL A 62 14.06 14.92 -6.77
N ILE A 63 14.02 13.74 -7.39
CA ILE A 63 15.06 12.72 -7.27
C ILE A 63 16.14 12.83 -8.34
N GLY A 64 15.85 13.52 -9.45
CA GLY A 64 16.80 13.61 -10.56
C GLY A 64 16.36 14.61 -11.61
N VAL A 65 17.35 15.19 -12.28
CA VAL A 65 17.16 16.08 -13.42
C VAL A 65 18.08 15.59 -14.54
N ARG A 66 17.52 15.34 -15.72
CA ARG A 66 18.29 15.04 -16.95
C ARG A 66 18.09 16.16 -17.94
N ILE A 67 19.19 16.72 -18.42
CA ILE A 67 19.21 17.80 -19.40
C ILE A 67 19.86 17.23 -20.66
N PHE A 68 19.18 17.40 -21.78
CA PHE A 68 19.69 17.08 -23.11
C PHE A 68 19.79 18.39 -23.90
N ASP A 69 20.91 18.60 -24.58
CA ASP A 69 21.20 19.84 -25.29
C ASP A 69 21.74 19.55 -26.68
N ARG A 70 21.18 20.20 -27.70
CA ARG A 70 21.63 20.04 -29.08
C ARG A 70 23.08 20.46 -29.25
N ASP A 71 23.52 21.47 -28.50
CA ASP A 71 24.89 21.98 -28.58
C ASP A 71 25.91 20.99 -27.97
N ASN A 72 25.45 20.04 -27.16
CA ASN A 72 26.27 18.97 -26.58
C ASN A 72 26.20 17.65 -27.38
N ASP A 73 25.74 17.70 -28.64
CA ASP A 73 25.61 16.56 -29.54
C ASP A 73 24.59 15.49 -29.07
N ASP A 74 23.60 15.90 -28.26
CA ASP A 74 22.48 15.03 -27.89
C ASP A 74 21.44 14.91 -29.02
N GLU A 75 20.95 13.69 -29.26
CA GLU A 75 19.92 13.43 -30.28
C GLU A 75 18.55 13.99 -29.82
N LEU A 76 18.11 15.09 -30.45
CA LEU A 76 16.87 15.78 -30.12
C LEU A 76 15.92 15.88 -31.33
N PRO A 77 14.58 15.85 -31.11
CA PRO A 77 13.61 16.06 -32.17
C PRO A 77 13.84 17.38 -32.95
N PRO A 78 13.51 17.41 -34.25
CA PRO A 78 13.68 18.62 -35.06
C PRO A 78 12.93 19.81 -34.44
N GLY A 79 13.59 20.96 -34.35
CA GLY A 79 13.03 22.18 -33.74
C GLY A 79 13.15 22.29 -32.21
N VAL A 80 13.69 21.28 -31.51
CA VAL A 80 13.96 21.34 -30.06
C VAL A 80 15.44 21.62 -29.80
N ASN A 81 15.76 22.71 -29.09
CA ASN A 81 17.15 23.05 -28.76
C ASN A 81 17.63 22.38 -27.47
N GLN A 82 16.75 22.30 -26.46
CA GLN A 82 17.07 21.71 -25.16
C GLN A 82 15.84 20.98 -24.62
N LEU A 83 16.05 19.82 -24.01
CA LEU A 83 15.03 19.02 -23.34
C LEU A 83 15.43 18.77 -21.89
N VAL A 84 14.58 19.16 -20.95
CA VAL A 84 14.79 18.94 -19.52
C VAL A 84 13.73 17.96 -19.00
N ARG A 85 14.17 16.86 -18.38
CA ARG A 85 13.32 15.90 -17.67
C ARG A 85 13.58 15.99 -16.18
N VAL A 86 12.53 16.26 -15.42
CA VAL A 86 12.57 16.30 -13.95
C VAL A 86 11.84 15.08 -13.43
N TYR A 87 12.52 14.27 -12.61
CA TYR A 87 11.95 13.10 -11.95
C TYR A 87 11.50 13.51 -10.55
N VAL A 88 10.19 13.49 -10.30
CA VAL A 88 9.59 13.73 -8.99
C VAL A 88 9.10 12.39 -8.46
N ALA A 89 9.50 12.04 -7.24
CA ALA A 89 9.06 10.84 -6.57
C ALA A 89 8.19 11.19 -5.37
N HIS A 90 7.07 10.49 -5.23
CA HIS A 90 6.15 10.62 -4.10
C HIS A 90 6.08 9.30 -3.36
N LYS A 91 6.41 9.32 -2.06
CA LYS A 91 6.10 8.20 -1.16
C LYS A 91 4.65 8.28 -0.68
N ARG A 92 3.74 7.63 -1.43
CA ARG A 92 2.32 7.55 -1.04
C ARG A 92 2.15 6.54 0.09
N LYS A 93 1.51 6.98 1.17
CA LYS A 93 1.02 6.08 2.24
C LYS A 93 -0.36 5.59 1.87
N ILE A 94 -0.79 4.51 2.52
CA ILE A 94 -2.15 3.99 2.40
C ILE A 94 -3.13 5.01 2.99
N THR A 95 -4.25 5.21 2.30
CA THR A 95 -5.26 6.21 2.62
C THR A 95 -6.66 5.65 2.47
N ASP A 96 -7.63 6.28 3.13
CA ASP A 96 -9.04 5.95 2.95
C ASP A 96 -9.44 6.11 1.48
N GLY A 97 -10.11 5.10 0.93
CA GLY A 97 -10.44 5.01 -0.49
C GLY A 97 -9.45 4.22 -1.34
N ASP A 98 -8.25 3.94 -0.84
CA ASP A 98 -7.32 3.04 -1.54
C ASP A 98 -7.92 1.64 -1.67
N LYS A 99 -7.65 1.01 -2.80
CA LYS A 99 -8.21 -0.30 -3.13
C LYS A 99 -7.25 -1.40 -2.73
N LEU A 100 -7.74 -2.34 -1.92
CA LEU A 100 -7.03 -3.53 -1.51
C LEU A 100 -7.69 -4.78 -2.11
N ALA A 101 -6.89 -5.81 -2.34
CA ALA A 101 -7.39 -7.09 -2.80
C ALA A 101 -6.62 -8.28 -2.18
N GLY A 102 -7.34 -9.31 -1.79
CA GLY A 102 -6.74 -10.62 -1.52
C GLY A 102 -6.58 -11.45 -2.80
N ARG A 103 -5.89 -12.58 -2.67
CA ARG A 103 -5.60 -13.51 -3.78
C ARG A 103 -6.84 -14.29 -4.24
N HIS A 104 -7.91 -14.28 -3.46
CA HIS A 104 -9.16 -15.01 -3.72
C HIS A 104 -10.27 -14.12 -4.32
N GLY A 105 -9.91 -13.00 -4.95
CA GLY A 105 -10.85 -12.08 -5.60
C GLY A 105 -11.70 -11.26 -4.63
N ASN A 106 -11.43 -11.33 -3.33
CA ASN A 106 -11.94 -10.43 -2.31
C ASN A 106 -11.29 -9.06 -2.49
N LYS A 107 -12.04 -8.11 -3.03
CA LYS A 107 -11.60 -6.73 -3.27
C LYS A 107 -12.48 -5.75 -2.52
N GLY A 108 -11.87 -4.70 -2.00
CA GLY A 108 -12.55 -3.65 -1.26
C GLY A 108 -11.79 -2.33 -1.37
N VAL A 109 -12.44 -1.25 -0.97
CA VAL A 109 -11.77 0.02 -0.69
C VAL A 109 -11.67 0.19 0.81
N ILE A 110 -10.61 0.82 1.27
CA ILE A 110 -10.43 1.13 2.69
C ILE A 110 -11.50 2.15 3.08
N SER A 111 -12.38 1.76 3.98
CA SER A 111 -13.46 2.63 4.45
C SER A 111 -12.99 3.57 5.55
N LYS A 112 -12.10 3.08 6.43
CA LYS A 112 -11.59 3.83 7.57
C LYS A 112 -10.30 3.21 8.10
N ILE A 113 -9.29 4.04 8.33
CA ILE A 113 -8.09 3.69 9.12
C ILE A 113 -8.35 4.07 10.58
N LEU A 114 -8.38 3.08 11.47
CA LEU A 114 -8.59 3.30 12.91
C LEU A 114 -7.24 3.45 13.66
N PRO A 115 -7.22 4.19 14.77
CA PRO A 115 -6.14 4.10 15.74
C PRO A 115 -5.97 2.66 16.26
N ILE A 116 -4.75 2.29 16.66
CA ILE A 116 -4.42 0.91 17.04
C ILE A 116 -5.18 0.47 18.30
N GLU A 117 -5.44 1.40 19.22
CA GLU A 117 -6.18 1.18 20.47
C GLU A 117 -7.67 0.90 20.26
N ASP A 118 -8.23 1.35 19.13
CA ASP A 118 -9.63 1.16 18.77
C ASP A 118 -9.87 -0.20 18.09
N MET A 119 -8.81 -0.88 17.66
CA MET A 119 -8.90 -2.13 16.91
C MET A 119 -9.26 -3.30 17.84
N PRO A 120 -10.07 -4.27 17.35
CA PRO A 120 -10.25 -5.53 18.06
C PRO A 120 -8.92 -6.21 18.36
N PHE A 121 -8.75 -6.73 19.57
CA PHE A 121 -7.50 -7.35 20.01
C PHE A 121 -7.73 -8.73 20.62
N MET A 122 -6.70 -9.57 20.59
CA MET A 122 -6.67 -10.93 21.13
C MET A 122 -6.39 -10.92 22.65
N GLU A 123 -6.52 -12.08 23.31
CA GLU A 123 -6.26 -12.22 24.76
C GLU A 123 -4.83 -11.81 25.20
N ASP A 124 -3.86 -11.88 24.30
CA ASP A 124 -2.47 -11.45 24.53
C ASP A 124 -2.26 -9.94 24.33
N GLY A 125 -3.32 -9.19 24.00
CA GLY A 125 -3.27 -7.76 23.71
C GLY A 125 -2.91 -7.40 22.27
N THR A 126 -2.65 -8.39 21.40
CA THR A 126 -2.29 -8.12 20.00
C THR A 126 -3.51 -7.65 19.21
N PRO A 127 -3.51 -6.42 18.65
CA PRO A 127 -4.59 -5.93 17.80
C PRO A 127 -4.54 -6.57 16.41
N VAL A 128 -5.69 -6.67 15.75
CA VAL A 128 -5.74 -7.08 14.33
C VAL A 128 -5.41 -5.92 13.41
N ASP A 129 -4.80 -6.21 12.27
CA ASP A 129 -4.43 -5.17 11.29
C ASP A 129 -5.59 -4.78 10.36
N ILE A 130 -6.39 -5.76 9.94
CA ILE A 130 -7.50 -5.58 8.98
C ILE A 130 -8.71 -6.39 9.43
N VAL A 131 -9.89 -5.76 9.35
CA VAL A 131 -11.18 -6.43 9.60
C VAL A 131 -11.93 -6.61 8.28
N LEU A 132 -12.22 -7.87 7.92
CA LEU A 132 -12.96 -8.23 6.72
C LEU A 132 -14.41 -8.62 7.05
N ASN A 133 -15.35 -8.24 6.18
CA ASN A 133 -16.76 -8.58 6.36
C ASN A 133 -17.02 -10.07 6.01
N PRO A 134 -17.53 -10.89 6.95
CA PRO A 134 -17.77 -12.32 6.70
C PRO A 134 -18.87 -12.58 5.67
N LEU A 135 -19.84 -11.67 5.49
CA LEU A 135 -20.97 -11.86 4.58
C LEU A 135 -20.54 -12.00 3.11
N GLY A 136 -19.38 -11.45 2.75
CA GLY A 136 -18.84 -11.51 1.39
C GLY A 136 -18.29 -12.90 1.00
N VAL A 137 -18.07 -13.80 1.96
CA VAL A 137 -17.43 -15.10 1.70
C VAL A 137 -18.44 -16.13 1.16
N PRO A 138 -19.57 -16.42 1.83
CA PRO A 138 -20.50 -17.45 1.35
C PRO A 138 -21.14 -17.07 0.01
N GLY A 139 -21.49 -15.79 -0.16
CA GLY A 139 -22.13 -15.31 -1.39
C GLY A 139 -21.22 -15.34 -2.63
N ARG A 140 -19.90 -15.44 -2.45
CA ARG A 140 -18.92 -15.48 -3.55
C ARG A 140 -18.27 -16.85 -3.73
N MET A 141 -18.58 -17.82 -2.86
CA MET A 141 -18.00 -19.16 -2.88
C MET A 141 -16.46 -19.18 -2.88
N ASN A 142 -15.83 -18.17 -2.25
CA ASN A 142 -14.37 -18.04 -2.18
C ASN A 142 -13.85 -18.40 -0.78
N VAL A 143 -14.18 -19.62 -0.35
CA VAL A 143 -13.80 -20.21 0.96
C VAL A 143 -12.28 -20.34 1.12
N GLY A 144 -11.53 -20.37 0.01
CA GLY A 144 -10.06 -20.41 0.03
C GLY A 144 -9.41 -19.31 0.89
N GLN A 145 -10.02 -18.13 1.00
CA GLN A 145 -9.51 -17.06 1.87
C GLN A 145 -9.62 -17.42 3.37
N VAL A 146 -10.59 -18.25 3.75
CA VAL A 146 -10.76 -18.76 5.12
C VAL A 146 -9.72 -19.84 5.41
N LEU A 147 -9.48 -20.73 4.45
CA LEU A 147 -8.41 -21.73 4.56
C LEU A 147 -7.02 -21.05 4.63
N GLU A 148 -6.83 -19.96 3.87
CA GLU A 148 -5.61 -19.14 3.90
C GLU A 148 -5.37 -18.54 5.28
N ILE A 149 -6.37 -17.93 5.94
CA ILE A 149 -6.16 -17.33 7.27
C ILE A 149 -5.75 -18.38 8.31
N HIS A 150 -6.37 -19.56 8.26
CA HIS A 150 -6.09 -20.67 9.18
C HIS A 150 -4.68 -21.21 9.00
N LEU A 151 -4.32 -21.54 7.75
CA LEU A 151 -2.97 -22.00 7.44
C LEU A 151 -1.93 -20.90 7.70
N GLY A 152 -2.25 -19.64 7.41
CA GLY A 152 -1.39 -18.48 7.68
C GLY A 152 -1.13 -18.28 9.17
N TRP A 153 -2.13 -18.52 10.02
CA TRP A 153 -1.93 -18.53 11.48
C TRP A 153 -0.98 -19.64 11.92
N ALA A 154 -1.20 -20.87 11.46
CA ALA A 154 -0.33 -22.00 11.77
C ALA A 154 1.12 -21.74 11.32
N ALA A 155 1.31 -21.18 10.12
CA ALA A 155 2.61 -20.79 9.60
C ALA A 155 3.28 -19.67 10.43
N LYS A 156 2.52 -18.70 10.90
CA LYS A 156 3.04 -17.60 11.74
C LYS A 156 3.49 -18.08 13.12
N GLN A 157 2.71 -18.95 13.77
CA GLN A 157 3.04 -19.45 15.11
C GLN A 157 4.08 -20.57 15.08
N GLY A 158 4.09 -21.35 14.00
CA GLY A 158 4.70 -22.67 13.99
C GLY A 158 3.85 -23.67 14.77
N TRP A 159 4.34 -24.90 14.82
CA TRP A 159 3.61 -26.02 15.39
C TRP A 159 4.54 -27.04 16.00
N LYS A 160 3.98 -27.87 16.87
CA LYS A 160 4.57 -29.08 17.41
C LYS A 160 3.52 -30.19 17.41
N ILE A 161 3.77 -31.20 16.59
CA ILE A 161 2.87 -32.33 16.37
C ILE A 161 3.30 -33.46 17.29
N ASP A 162 2.46 -33.77 18.27
CA ASP A 162 2.67 -34.90 19.17
C ASP A 162 2.10 -36.20 18.57
N GLY A 163 2.90 -37.27 18.60
CA GLY A 163 2.49 -38.59 18.12
C GLY A 163 2.40 -38.73 16.60
N ASN A 164 1.52 -39.64 16.14
CA ASN A 164 1.28 -39.91 14.72
C ASN A 164 -0.23 -39.92 14.41
N PRO A 165 -0.87 -38.73 14.44
CA PRO A 165 -2.27 -38.63 14.09
C PRO A 165 -2.50 -38.95 12.59
N ASP A 166 -3.70 -39.40 12.26
CA ASP A 166 -4.01 -39.93 10.93
C ASP A 166 -3.81 -38.90 9.81
N TRP A 167 -4.10 -37.63 10.07
CA TRP A 167 -3.95 -36.53 9.11
C TRP A 167 -2.50 -36.29 8.68
N VAL A 168 -1.50 -36.67 9.50
CA VAL A 168 -0.08 -36.49 9.16
C VAL A 168 0.45 -37.58 8.23
N LYS A 169 -0.27 -38.71 8.11
CA LYS A 169 0.19 -39.85 7.27
C LYS A 169 0.38 -39.44 5.81
N ASN A 170 -0.37 -38.46 5.35
CA ASN A 170 -0.32 -37.94 3.98
C ASN A 170 0.70 -36.80 3.80
N LEU A 171 1.36 -36.36 4.89
CA LEU A 171 2.33 -35.26 4.90
C LEU A 171 3.69 -35.72 5.43
N PRO A 172 4.39 -36.65 4.74
CA PRO A 172 5.66 -37.21 5.23
C PRO A 172 6.79 -36.19 5.31
N GLU A 173 6.74 -35.15 4.48
CA GLU A 173 7.75 -34.08 4.42
C GLU A 173 7.49 -32.93 5.40
N LEU A 174 6.32 -32.91 6.07
CA LEU A 174 6.00 -31.85 7.02
C LEU A 174 6.86 -32.00 8.27
N PRO A 175 7.63 -30.97 8.66
CA PRO A 175 8.37 -30.98 9.92
C PRO A 175 7.43 -31.21 11.10
N ARG A 176 7.80 -32.09 12.03
CA ARG A 176 6.97 -32.35 13.23
C ARG A 176 7.00 -31.22 14.23
N GLU A 177 8.08 -30.44 14.25
CA GLU A 177 8.21 -29.25 15.08
C GLU A 177 8.81 -28.14 14.23
N SER A 178 8.21 -26.95 14.32
CA SER A 178 8.63 -25.76 13.60
C SER A 178 8.31 -24.52 14.43
N GLY A 179 9.19 -23.52 14.35
CA GLY A 179 8.83 -22.14 14.68
C GLY A 179 8.03 -21.49 13.53
N PRO A 180 7.94 -20.14 13.52
CA PRO A 180 7.39 -19.40 12.41
C PRO A 180 8.10 -19.79 11.09
N THR A 181 7.33 -20.19 10.08
CA THR A 181 7.88 -20.69 8.82
C THR A 181 7.01 -20.32 7.63
N THR A 182 7.57 -20.48 6.42
CA THR A 182 6.82 -20.37 5.18
C THR A 182 6.28 -21.73 4.76
N VAL A 183 5.04 -21.76 4.28
CA VAL A 183 4.39 -22.96 3.76
C VAL A 183 4.00 -22.77 2.31
N ALA A 184 3.92 -23.87 1.57
CA ALA A 184 3.47 -23.88 0.18
C ALA A 184 2.32 -24.88 0.02
N THR A 185 1.26 -24.46 -0.67
CA THR A 185 0.14 -25.32 -1.05
C THR A 185 0.02 -25.30 -2.58
N PRO A 186 0.50 -26.36 -3.27
CA PRO A 186 0.37 -26.47 -4.71
C PRO A 186 -1.09 -26.36 -5.17
N VAL A 187 -1.30 -25.81 -6.35
CA VAL A 187 -2.64 -25.74 -6.94
C VAL A 187 -3.09 -27.14 -7.28
N PHE A 188 -4.27 -27.55 -6.79
CA PHE A 188 -4.89 -28.88 -6.94
C PHE A 188 -4.28 -30.04 -6.15
N ASP A 189 -3.17 -29.83 -5.43
CA ASP A 189 -2.52 -30.83 -4.57
C ASP A 189 -2.06 -30.20 -3.24
N GLY A 190 -2.88 -29.27 -2.74
CA GLY A 190 -2.61 -28.50 -1.54
C GLY A 190 -3.11 -29.19 -0.26
N ALA A 191 -2.91 -28.52 0.87
CA ALA A 191 -3.37 -28.99 2.16
C ALA A 191 -4.89 -29.20 2.19
N SER A 192 -5.30 -30.34 2.74
CA SER A 192 -6.71 -30.66 3.00
C SER A 192 -7.22 -30.01 4.29
N GLU A 193 -8.54 -29.98 4.47
CA GLU A 193 -9.17 -29.35 5.65
C GLU A 193 -8.79 -30.04 6.96
N ASP A 194 -8.71 -31.37 6.96
CA ASP A 194 -8.31 -32.16 8.13
C ASP A 194 -6.86 -31.89 8.53
N GLU A 195 -5.97 -31.71 7.55
CA GLU A 195 -4.57 -31.36 7.77
C GLU A 195 -4.44 -29.94 8.36
N ILE A 196 -5.17 -28.96 7.84
CA ILE A 196 -5.16 -27.58 8.37
C ILE A 196 -5.71 -27.55 9.80
N THR A 197 -6.82 -28.25 10.05
CA THR A 197 -7.45 -28.33 11.37
C THR A 197 -6.54 -29.00 12.39
N GLY A 198 -5.92 -30.13 12.01
CA GLY A 198 -4.95 -30.83 12.85
C GLY A 198 -3.71 -29.99 13.14
N LEU A 199 -3.24 -29.21 12.16
CA LEU A 199 -2.10 -28.31 12.31
C LEU A 199 -2.43 -27.14 13.25
N LEU A 200 -3.62 -26.55 13.13
CA LEU A 200 -4.10 -25.50 14.04
C LEU A 200 -4.10 -25.99 15.50
N ASP A 201 -4.56 -27.21 15.74
CA ASP A 201 -4.55 -27.83 17.07
C ASP A 201 -3.16 -28.32 17.53
N SER A 202 -2.15 -28.15 16.68
CA SER A 202 -0.75 -28.41 17.00
C SER A 202 0.06 -27.12 17.08
N THR A 203 -0.57 -25.94 16.99
CA THR A 203 0.14 -24.66 17.03
C THR A 203 0.87 -24.44 18.35
N ASN A 204 2.03 -23.78 18.24
CA ASN A 204 2.83 -23.39 19.39
C ASN A 204 2.04 -22.43 20.30
N VAL A 205 2.29 -22.54 21.60
CA VAL A 205 1.71 -21.64 22.59
C VAL A 205 2.47 -20.30 22.61
N THR A 206 1.80 -19.25 23.06
CA THR A 206 2.43 -17.95 23.31
C THR A 206 3.46 -18.04 24.43
N ARG A 207 4.23 -16.97 24.65
CA ARG A 207 5.19 -16.85 25.76
C ARG A 207 4.56 -17.20 27.11
N ASP A 208 3.28 -16.90 27.29
CA ASP A 208 2.56 -17.09 28.54
C ASP A 208 1.89 -18.47 28.62
N GLY A 209 2.16 -19.37 27.66
CA GLY A 209 1.68 -20.75 27.65
C GLY A 209 0.27 -20.94 27.08
N ASN A 210 -0.34 -19.89 26.53
CA ASN A 210 -1.70 -19.93 26.01
C ASN A 210 -1.73 -20.22 24.50
N ARG A 211 -2.63 -21.11 24.08
CA ARG A 211 -2.97 -21.27 22.65
C ARG A 211 -4.16 -20.37 22.33
N LEU A 212 -3.92 -19.34 21.51
CA LEU A 212 -4.93 -18.33 21.18
C LEU A 212 -5.99 -18.83 20.19
N ILE A 213 -5.61 -19.74 19.30
CA ILE A 213 -6.49 -20.30 18.26
C ILE A 213 -6.37 -21.82 18.28
N GLY A 214 -7.49 -22.51 18.47
CA GLY A 214 -7.56 -23.98 18.41
C GLY A 214 -8.07 -24.49 17.06
N ALA A 215 -8.49 -25.76 17.02
CA ALA A 215 -8.99 -26.44 15.82
C ALA A 215 -10.12 -25.69 15.08
N SER A 216 -10.92 -24.88 15.78
CA SER A 216 -12.00 -24.09 15.15
C SER A 216 -11.51 -22.94 14.27
N GLY A 217 -10.23 -22.56 14.38
CA GLY A 217 -9.67 -21.39 13.69
C GLY A 217 -10.22 -20.05 14.20
N LYS A 218 -10.88 -20.05 15.37
CA LYS A 218 -11.45 -18.86 16.01
C LYS A 218 -10.74 -18.53 17.31
N ALA A 219 -10.64 -17.23 17.60
CA ALA A 219 -10.08 -16.67 18.82
C ALA A 219 -11.15 -15.90 19.61
N ARG A 220 -10.94 -15.79 20.93
CA ARG A 220 -11.69 -14.81 21.73
C ARG A 220 -11.10 -13.42 21.48
N MET A 221 -11.97 -12.48 21.08
CA MET A 221 -11.59 -11.12 20.76
C MET A 221 -12.22 -10.14 21.75
N PHE A 222 -11.59 -8.99 21.93
CA PHE A 222 -12.06 -7.87 22.74
C PHE A 222 -12.23 -6.63 21.88
N ASP A 223 -13.27 -5.85 22.17
CA ASP A 223 -13.50 -4.57 21.52
C ASP A 223 -12.55 -3.51 22.09
N GLY A 224 -11.70 -2.91 21.26
CA GLY A 224 -10.75 -1.85 21.64
C GLY A 224 -11.41 -0.62 22.26
N ARG A 225 -12.67 -0.33 21.91
CA ARG A 225 -13.37 0.87 22.39
C ARG A 225 -14.03 0.68 23.75
N SER A 226 -14.67 -0.47 23.96
CA SER A 226 -15.40 -0.75 25.20
C SER A 226 -14.61 -1.60 26.20
N GLY A 227 -13.57 -2.30 25.74
CA GLY A 227 -12.82 -3.28 26.51
C GLY A 227 -13.57 -4.58 26.78
N GLN A 228 -14.80 -4.72 26.31
CA GLN A 228 -15.62 -5.92 26.54
C GLN A 228 -15.27 -7.03 25.53
N PRO A 229 -15.35 -8.31 25.93
CA PRO A 229 -15.20 -9.41 25.00
C PRO A 229 -16.39 -9.45 24.02
N PHE A 230 -16.12 -9.83 22.77
CA PHE A 230 -17.19 -10.12 21.82
C PHE A 230 -18.02 -11.34 22.29
N PRO A 231 -19.33 -11.39 21.97
CA PRO A 231 -20.21 -12.48 22.44
C PRO A 231 -19.82 -13.87 21.92
N GLU A 232 -19.26 -13.94 20.71
CA GLU A 232 -18.85 -15.18 20.06
C GLU A 232 -17.37 -15.10 19.62
N PRO A 233 -16.67 -16.25 19.57
CA PRO A 233 -15.31 -16.29 19.04
C PRO A 233 -15.30 -15.97 17.55
N ILE A 234 -14.27 -15.25 17.11
CA ILE A 234 -14.15 -14.70 15.75
C ILE A 234 -13.00 -15.41 15.03
N SER A 235 -13.17 -15.70 13.74
CA SER A 235 -12.08 -16.27 12.94
C SER A 235 -10.94 -15.26 12.79
N VAL A 236 -9.73 -15.64 13.17
CA VAL A 236 -8.54 -14.79 13.11
C VAL A 236 -7.41 -15.58 12.45
N GLY A 237 -6.55 -14.89 11.72
CA GLY A 237 -5.38 -15.51 11.10
C GLY A 237 -4.63 -14.53 10.22
N TYR A 238 -3.74 -15.05 9.39
CA TYR A 238 -2.91 -14.22 8.50
C TYR A 238 -3.33 -14.42 7.05
N MET A 239 -3.79 -13.35 6.41
CA MET A 239 -4.13 -13.31 4.98
C MET A 239 -3.10 -12.47 4.23
N TYR A 240 -2.74 -12.89 3.02
CA TYR A 240 -1.91 -12.08 2.14
C TYR A 240 -2.76 -11.11 1.32
N ILE A 241 -2.60 -9.81 1.56
CA ILE A 241 -3.31 -8.71 0.89
C ILE A 241 -2.35 -7.94 -0.03
N LEU A 242 -2.89 -7.49 -1.17
CA LEU A 242 -2.25 -6.68 -2.21
C LEU A 242 -2.88 -5.29 -2.30
#